data_AF-A0A7X7C5W7-F1
#
_entry.id   AF-A0A7X7C5W7-F1
#
_cell.length_a   1.000
_cell.length_b   1.000
_cell.length_c   1.000
_cell.angle_alpha   90.00
_cell.angle_beta   90.00
_cell.angle_gamma   90.00
#
_symmetry.space_group_name_H-M   'P 1'
#
loop_
_entity.id
_entity.type
_entity.pdbx_description
1 polymer ?
#
loop_
_entity_poly.entity_id
_entity_poly.type
_entity_poly.pdbx_seq_one_letter_code
_entity_poly.pdbx_strand_id
1 'polypeptide(L)'
;MNRLVKRYIILFFVVLIPLLLTYLVGSYGYKSEKFGQGKWLDEYEKEYMSFSEEATTSEKINKYLKYGINTQYYIYNATPVYSEVITADNKALFTLKIYQTIYKIPIGNNTEADRIQYLFVIYDVQYQNIRDSFYDDPNSTLGKDINKTNLPTFTIDFSEVLPADSEETPKTKSVTISSINSILDEGADFDTVSGKVLDEDETTTETRLYVVLGTVNMDDLTWSETTKVVIKAKVTGVKDEEDKDVTNELLSFEQDFDVRAGDTDEFEASYQRDIRGTGYLGWVIRHYLWWICLITFVAIGLITASFYGVYLAEEYQSQVKKNTKAKVKK
;
A
#
# COMPACT_ATOMS: atom_id res chain seq x y z
N MET A 1 -50.82 -11.64 -35.41
CA MET A 1 -49.57 -10.88 -35.20
C MET A 1 -48.90 -10.62 -36.55
N ASN A 2 -48.64 -9.35 -36.88
CA ASN A 2 -48.08 -8.94 -38.17
C ASN A 2 -46.69 -9.59 -38.39
N ARG A 3 -46.38 -9.98 -39.63
CA ARG A 3 -45.13 -10.69 -39.99
C ARG A 3 -43.88 -9.87 -39.65
N LEU A 4 -43.97 -8.56 -39.80
CA LEU A 4 -42.94 -7.60 -39.42
C LEU A 4 -42.69 -7.61 -37.91
N VAL A 5 -43.74 -7.61 -37.10
CA VAL A 5 -43.66 -7.66 -35.63
C VAL A 5 -42.98 -8.96 -35.17
N LYS A 6 -43.33 -10.10 -35.77
CA LYS A 6 -42.65 -11.39 -35.49
C LYS A 6 -41.15 -11.33 -35.78
N ARG A 7 -40.75 -10.74 -36.90
CA ARG A 7 -39.34 -10.63 -37.30
C ARG A 7 -38.54 -9.72 -36.37
N TYR A 8 -39.11 -8.59 -35.95
CA TYR A 8 -38.47 -7.70 -34.97
C TYR A 8 -38.34 -8.34 -33.59
N ILE A 9 -39.34 -9.10 -33.13
CA ILE A 9 -39.27 -9.85 -31.87
C ILE A 9 -38.13 -10.89 -31.93
N ILE A 10 -38.01 -11.63 -33.04
CA ILE A 10 -36.94 -12.62 -33.18
C ILE A 10 -35.56 -11.94 -33.23
N LEU A 11 -35.40 -10.88 -34.01
CA LEU A 11 -34.15 -10.10 -34.05
C LEU A 11 -33.76 -9.54 -32.67
N PHE A 12 -34.76 -9.06 -31.91
CA PHE A 12 -34.55 -8.60 -30.54
C PHE A 12 -33.97 -9.72 -29.66
N PHE A 13 -34.54 -10.93 -29.68
CA PHE A 13 -34.00 -12.07 -28.93
C PHE A 13 -32.62 -12.52 -29.44
N VAL A 14 -32.38 -12.45 -30.74
CA VAL A 14 -31.09 -12.83 -31.34
C VAL A 14 -29.95 -11.94 -30.86
N VAL A 15 -30.23 -10.67 -30.54
CA VAL A 15 -29.24 -9.73 -30.00
C VAL A 15 -29.22 -9.76 -28.47
N LEU A 16 -30.39 -9.82 -27.82
CA LEU A 16 -30.50 -9.73 -26.36
C LEU A 16 -29.93 -10.96 -25.65
N ILE A 17 -30.16 -12.17 -26.18
CA ILE A 17 -29.71 -13.41 -25.52
C ILE A 17 -28.17 -13.47 -25.41
N PRO A 18 -27.39 -13.21 -26.49
CA PRO A 18 -25.94 -13.11 -26.39
C PRO A 18 -25.48 -12.06 -25.40
N LEU A 19 -26.07 -10.86 -25.40
CA LEU A 19 -25.69 -9.79 -24.46
C LEU A 19 -25.98 -10.17 -23.01
N LEU A 20 -27.15 -10.73 -22.73
CA LEU A 20 -27.56 -11.11 -21.38
C LEU A 20 -26.70 -12.25 -20.84
N LEU A 21 -26.44 -13.28 -21.65
CA LEU A 21 -25.57 -14.38 -21.22
C LEU A 21 -24.12 -13.94 -21.07
N THR A 22 -23.62 -13.04 -21.93
CA THR A 22 -22.30 -12.42 -21.78
C THR A 22 -22.19 -11.67 -20.44
N TYR A 23 -23.19 -10.86 -20.12
CA TYR A 23 -23.26 -10.16 -18.84
C TYR A 23 -23.30 -11.12 -17.65
N LEU A 24 -24.12 -12.18 -17.71
CA LEU A 24 -24.22 -13.17 -16.63
C LEU A 24 -22.91 -13.92 -16.41
N VAL A 25 -22.23 -14.34 -17.48
CA VAL A 25 -20.94 -15.02 -17.40
C VAL A 25 -19.86 -14.08 -16.86
N GLY A 26 -19.78 -12.84 -17.35
CA GLY A 26 -18.84 -11.86 -16.83
C GLY A 26 -19.08 -11.52 -15.35
N SER A 27 -20.34 -11.31 -14.98
CA SER A 27 -20.76 -11.06 -13.58
C SER A 27 -20.44 -12.24 -12.67
N TYR A 28 -20.70 -13.47 -13.12
CA TYR A 28 -20.33 -14.68 -12.39
C TYR A 28 -18.82 -14.80 -12.23
N GLY A 29 -18.04 -14.59 -13.30
CA GLY A 29 -16.58 -14.64 -13.26
C GLY A 29 -15.99 -13.65 -12.25
N TYR A 30 -16.49 -12.41 -12.24
CA TYR A 30 -16.04 -11.38 -11.31
C TYR A 30 -16.42 -11.68 -9.85
N LYS A 31 -17.65 -12.14 -9.60
CA LYS A 31 -18.16 -12.39 -8.23
C LYS A 31 -17.76 -13.77 -7.69
N SER A 32 -17.14 -14.63 -8.48
CA SER A 32 -16.78 -15.97 -8.06
C SER A 32 -15.58 -15.95 -7.11
N GLU A 33 -15.72 -16.60 -5.95
CA GLU A 33 -14.63 -16.86 -5.01
C GLU A 33 -13.49 -17.67 -5.64
N LYS A 34 -13.77 -18.51 -6.64
CA LYS A 34 -12.73 -19.29 -7.34
C LYS A 34 -11.92 -18.46 -8.33
N PHE A 35 -12.48 -17.34 -8.80
CA PHE A 35 -11.90 -16.50 -9.84
C PHE A 35 -11.76 -15.07 -9.32
N GLY A 36 -12.71 -14.19 -9.63
CA GLY A 36 -12.61 -12.76 -9.38
C GLY A 36 -12.59 -12.31 -7.92
N GLN A 37 -12.91 -13.13 -6.94
CA GLN A 37 -12.71 -12.77 -5.52
C GLN A 37 -11.62 -13.60 -4.82
N GLY A 38 -11.05 -14.60 -5.49
CA GLY A 38 -9.94 -15.40 -5.00
C GLY A 38 -8.74 -15.28 -5.91
N LYS A 39 -8.57 -16.23 -6.84
CA LYS A 39 -7.35 -16.34 -7.64
C LYS A 39 -6.92 -15.06 -8.37
N TRP A 40 -7.85 -14.31 -8.97
CA TRP A 40 -7.51 -13.06 -9.66
C TRP A 40 -7.10 -11.95 -8.68
N LEU A 41 -7.67 -11.95 -7.48
CA LEU A 41 -7.30 -11.01 -6.42
C LEU A 41 -5.91 -11.33 -5.90
N ASP A 42 -5.59 -12.61 -5.68
CA ASP A 42 -4.26 -13.05 -5.25
C ASP A 42 -3.18 -12.72 -6.30
N GLU A 43 -3.51 -12.88 -7.59
CA GLU A 43 -2.63 -12.50 -8.70
C GLU A 43 -2.44 -10.98 -8.78
N TYR A 44 -3.51 -10.20 -8.63
CA TYR A 44 -3.43 -8.75 -8.57
C TYR A 44 -2.61 -8.28 -7.37
N GLU A 45 -2.80 -8.88 -6.20
CA GLU A 45 -2.02 -8.57 -5.01
C GLU A 45 -0.53 -8.84 -5.24
N LYS A 46 -0.20 -9.99 -5.83
CA LYS A 46 1.20 -10.30 -6.19
C LYS A 46 1.78 -9.31 -7.18
N GLU A 47 1.05 -8.95 -8.23
CA GLU A 47 1.52 -7.99 -9.23
C GLU A 47 1.65 -6.58 -8.64
N TYR A 48 0.66 -6.13 -7.88
CA TYR A 48 0.66 -4.83 -7.24
C TYR A 48 1.73 -4.73 -6.14
N MET A 49 2.01 -5.80 -5.40
CA MET A 49 3.07 -5.79 -4.38
C MET A 49 4.44 -6.16 -4.94
N SER A 50 4.51 -6.65 -6.18
CA SER A 50 5.78 -6.84 -6.86
C SER A 50 6.40 -5.50 -7.25
N PHE A 51 7.72 -5.49 -7.20
CA PHE A 51 8.56 -4.39 -7.65
C PHE A 51 9.45 -4.91 -8.77
N SER A 52 9.81 -4.03 -9.71
CA SER A 52 10.92 -4.31 -10.62
C SER A 52 12.20 -4.49 -9.81
N GLU A 53 13.13 -5.30 -10.30
CA GLU A 53 14.45 -5.46 -9.69
C GLU A 53 15.20 -4.11 -9.60
N GLU A 54 14.89 -3.16 -10.49
CA GLU A 54 15.47 -1.82 -10.53
C GLU A 54 14.74 -0.78 -9.63
N ALA A 55 13.65 -1.16 -8.95
CA ALA A 55 12.88 -0.20 -8.15
C ALA A 55 13.67 0.25 -6.92
N THR A 56 13.80 1.56 -6.73
CA THR A 56 14.51 2.15 -5.58
C THR A 56 13.75 1.94 -4.27
N THR A 57 14.43 1.94 -3.11
CA THR A 57 13.80 1.88 -1.78
C THR A 57 12.72 2.97 -1.62
N SER A 58 12.97 4.19 -2.13
CA SER A 58 12.00 5.29 -2.08
C SER A 58 10.74 5.03 -2.92
N GLU A 59 10.86 4.42 -4.10
CA GLU A 59 9.69 4.05 -4.91
C GLU A 59 8.86 2.96 -4.22
N LYS A 60 9.55 2.00 -3.58
CA LYS A 60 8.90 0.97 -2.76
C LYS A 60 8.11 1.59 -1.62
N ILE A 61 8.73 2.50 -0.86
CA ILE A 61 8.08 3.26 0.22
C ILE A 61 6.85 3.99 -0.30
N ASN A 62 6.95 4.76 -1.39
CA ASN A 62 5.82 5.52 -1.93
C ASN A 62 4.64 4.63 -2.33
N LYS A 63 4.90 3.47 -2.95
CA LYS A 63 3.85 2.50 -3.30
C LYS A 63 3.15 1.93 -2.07
N TYR A 64 3.92 1.63 -1.02
CA TYR A 64 3.40 1.14 0.25
C TYR A 64 2.62 2.22 1.03
N LEU A 65 3.07 3.48 0.99
CA LEU A 65 2.35 4.60 1.57
C LEU A 65 0.96 4.74 0.97
N LYS A 66 0.88 4.66 -0.36
CA LYS A 66 -0.39 4.69 -1.09
C LYS A 66 -1.30 3.51 -0.75
N TYR A 67 -0.72 2.31 -0.60
CA TYR A 67 -1.48 1.12 -0.23
C TYR A 67 -2.07 1.21 1.19
N GLY A 68 -1.38 1.87 2.10
CA GLY A 68 -1.72 1.90 3.53
C GLY A 68 -0.79 1.00 4.32
N ILE A 69 0.31 1.57 4.83
CA ILE A 69 1.29 0.82 5.65
C ILE A 69 0.68 0.42 7.00
N ASN A 70 -0.36 1.10 7.43
CA ASN A 70 -1.13 0.83 8.63
C ASN A 70 -2.62 0.98 8.29
N THR A 71 -3.51 0.17 8.89
CA THR A 71 -4.96 0.33 8.72
C THR A 71 -5.50 1.61 9.37
N GLN A 72 -4.61 2.43 9.92
CA GLN A 72 -4.96 3.55 10.78
C GLN A 72 -5.19 4.86 9.99
N TYR A 73 -4.49 5.13 8.89
CA TYR A 73 -4.65 6.39 8.15
C TYR A 73 -5.49 6.26 6.88
N TYR A 74 -6.33 7.27 6.61
CA TYR A 74 -7.25 7.30 5.45
C TYR A 74 -6.77 8.22 4.32
N ILE A 75 -6.08 9.31 4.66
CA ILE A 75 -5.39 10.18 3.70
C ILE A 75 -3.98 10.48 4.22
N TYR A 76 -3.08 10.81 3.32
CA TYR A 76 -1.72 11.18 3.63
C TYR A 76 -1.23 12.29 2.71
N ASN A 77 -0.35 13.14 3.23
CA ASN A 77 0.39 14.07 2.38
C ASN A 77 1.48 13.30 1.66
N ALA A 78 1.44 13.27 0.32
CA ALA A 78 2.45 12.56 -0.48
C ALA A 78 3.84 13.22 -0.40
N THR A 79 3.88 14.52 -0.07
CA THR A 79 5.13 15.23 0.20
C THR A 79 5.45 15.13 1.69
N PRO A 80 6.64 14.62 2.07
CA PRO A 80 7.01 14.54 3.47
C PRO A 80 7.20 15.94 4.06
N VAL A 81 6.75 16.15 5.30
CA VAL A 81 6.95 17.41 6.06
C VAL A 81 8.41 17.59 6.50
N TYR A 82 9.18 16.50 6.51
CA TYR A 82 10.61 16.50 6.79
C TYR A 82 11.29 15.40 5.96
N SER A 83 12.42 15.71 5.31
CA SER A 83 13.20 14.76 4.52
C SER A 83 14.67 15.14 4.55
N GLU A 84 15.50 14.35 5.22
CA GLU A 84 16.93 14.63 5.34
C GLU A 84 17.76 13.35 5.44
N VAL A 85 18.99 13.40 4.91
CA VAL A 85 20.00 12.37 5.15
C VAL A 85 20.74 12.75 6.43
N ILE A 86 20.58 11.94 7.46
CA ILE A 86 21.17 12.20 8.77
C ILE A 86 22.61 11.73 8.75
N THR A 87 23.52 12.61 9.17
CA THR A 87 24.96 12.33 9.19
C THR A 87 25.57 12.61 10.56
N ALA A 88 26.54 11.80 10.97
CA ALA A 88 27.43 12.08 12.08
C ALA A 88 28.88 12.04 11.57
N ASP A 89 29.70 13.04 11.94
CA ASP A 89 31.09 13.15 11.50
C ASP A 89 31.28 13.00 9.96
N ASN A 90 30.39 13.62 9.18
CA ASN A 90 30.31 13.53 7.71
C ASN A 90 30.05 12.12 7.14
N LYS A 91 29.68 11.15 7.98
CA LYS A 91 29.23 9.83 7.54
C LYS A 91 27.71 9.74 7.61
N ALA A 92 27.08 9.19 6.58
CA ALA A 92 25.65 8.94 6.59
C ALA A 92 25.29 7.90 7.67
N LEU A 93 24.24 8.15 8.43
CA LEU A 93 23.66 7.23 9.38
C LEU A 93 22.40 6.58 8.81
N PHE A 94 21.48 7.39 8.29
CA PHE A 94 20.23 6.93 7.67
C PHE A 94 19.54 8.10 6.96
N THR A 95 18.60 7.80 6.08
CA THR A 95 17.64 8.78 5.54
C THR A 95 16.36 8.77 6.37
N LEU A 96 15.91 9.95 6.79
CA LEU A 96 14.66 10.15 7.52
C LEU A 96 13.64 10.86 6.64
N LYS A 97 12.44 10.30 6.55
CA LYS A 97 11.26 11.00 6.02
C LYS A 97 10.13 10.97 7.04
N ILE A 98 9.44 12.09 7.18
CA ILE A 98 8.26 12.22 8.04
C ILE A 98 7.09 12.63 7.17
N TYR A 99 6.05 11.80 7.14
CA TYR A 99 4.82 12.07 6.42
C TYR A 99 3.73 12.45 7.40
N GLN A 100 2.91 13.42 7.01
CA GLN A 100 1.70 13.76 7.73
C GLN A 100 0.56 12.89 7.19
N THR A 101 -0.16 12.24 8.08
CA THR A 101 -1.29 11.37 7.75
C THR A 101 -2.48 11.74 8.61
N ILE A 102 -3.69 11.47 8.14
CA ILE A 102 -4.89 11.66 8.95
C ILE A 102 -5.52 10.30 9.24
N TYR A 103 -5.82 10.07 10.51
CA TYR A 103 -6.56 8.92 11.00
C TYR A 103 -7.87 9.37 11.63
N LYS A 104 -8.80 8.44 11.80
CA LYS A 104 -10.11 8.70 12.37
C LYS A 104 -10.22 8.12 13.77
N ILE A 105 -10.65 8.94 14.72
CA ILE A 105 -11.00 8.48 16.08
C ILE A 105 -12.50 8.57 16.27
N PRO A 106 -13.16 7.53 16.82
CA PRO A 106 -14.55 7.63 17.23
C PRO A 106 -14.71 8.57 18.45
N ILE A 107 -15.45 9.65 18.28
CA ILE A 107 -15.93 10.55 19.33
C ILE A 107 -17.41 10.27 19.58
N GLY A 108 -17.75 9.17 20.24
CA GLY A 108 -19.14 8.82 20.64
C GLY A 108 -19.87 7.84 19.72
N ASN A 109 -21.20 7.79 19.81
CA ASN A 109 -22.07 6.80 19.15
C ASN A 109 -22.23 7.03 17.62
N ASN A 110 -21.10 6.98 16.87
CA ASN A 110 -20.97 7.04 15.40
C ASN A 110 -20.46 8.36 14.79
N THR A 111 -19.89 9.26 15.58
CA THR A 111 -19.16 10.43 15.06
C THR A 111 -17.68 10.14 15.08
N GLU A 112 -17.03 10.13 13.91
CA GLU A 112 -15.58 10.09 13.80
C GLU A 112 -15.03 11.49 13.71
N ALA A 113 -13.85 11.71 14.27
CA ALA A 113 -13.11 12.94 14.08
C ALA A 113 -11.73 12.65 13.52
N ASP A 114 -11.36 13.50 12.58
CA ASP A 114 -10.07 13.46 11.93
C ASP A 114 -8.99 13.95 12.89
N ARG A 115 -7.86 13.23 12.91
CA ARG A 115 -6.70 13.50 13.77
C ARG A 115 -5.42 13.28 13.01
N ILE A 116 -4.40 14.06 13.34
CA ILE A 116 -3.09 13.97 12.69
C ILE A 116 -2.26 12.85 13.30
N GLN A 117 -1.70 12.02 12.44
CA GLN A 117 -0.70 11.02 12.76
C GLN A 117 0.54 11.28 11.92
N TYR A 118 1.71 11.33 12.57
CA TYR A 118 2.99 11.47 11.89
C TYR A 118 3.61 10.10 11.66
N LEU A 119 4.00 9.84 10.43
CA LEU A 119 4.59 8.58 9.97
C LEU A 119 6.07 8.78 9.67
N PHE A 120 6.92 8.12 10.44
CA PHE A 120 8.37 8.16 10.34
C PHE A 120 8.83 6.99 9.51
N VAL A 121 9.64 7.26 8.49
CA VAL A 121 10.24 6.26 7.62
C VAL A 121 11.75 6.46 7.67
N ILE A 122 12.46 5.46 8.19
CA ILE A 122 13.92 5.42 8.29
C ILE A 122 14.42 4.31 7.36
N TYR A 123 15.28 4.68 6.42
CA TYR A 123 15.83 3.77 5.40
C TYR A 123 17.26 4.19 4.99
N ASP A 124 17.92 3.39 4.16
CA ASP A 124 19.35 3.47 3.84
C ASP A 124 20.23 3.47 5.11
N VAL A 125 19.90 2.60 6.07
CA VAL A 125 20.48 2.61 7.40
C VAL A 125 21.91 2.05 7.42
N GLN A 126 22.86 2.89 7.84
CA GLN A 126 24.28 2.55 8.05
C GLN A 126 24.52 2.15 9.50
N TYR A 127 24.22 0.90 9.84
CA TYR A 127 24.32 0.35 11.19
C TYR A 127 25.74 0.37 11.74
N GLN A 128 26.76 0.21 10.91
CA GLN A 128 28.13 0.29 11.40
C GLN A 128 28.45 1.73 11.86
N ASN A 129 28.08 2.74 11.07
CA ASN A 129 28.26 4.14 11.46
C ASN A 129 27.44 4.49 12.71
N ILE A 130 26.24 3.93 12.86
CA ILE A 130 25.44 4.09 14.08
C ILE A 130 26.13 3.44 15.28
N ARG A 131 26.70 2.23 15.14
CA ARG A 131 27.43 1.57 16.23
C ARG A 131 28.66 2.36 16.65
N ASP A 132 29.42 2.87 15.68
CA ASP A 132 30.60 3.70 15.91
C ASP A 132 30.25 4.98 16.67
N SER A 133 29.01 5.50 16.56
CA SER A 133 28.59 6.67 17.32
C SER A 133 28.49 6.47 18.85
N PHE A 134 28.51 5.21 19.33
CA PHE A 134 28.41 4.91 20.76
C PHE A 134 29.75 4.92 21.51
N TYR A 135 30.89 4.97 20.79
CA TYR A 135 32.21 4.88 21.41
C TYR A 135 33.26 5.64 20.60
N ASP A 136 34.24 6.22 21.29
CA ASP A 136 35.37 6.87 20.61
C ASP A 136 36.45 5.86 20.13
N ASP A 137 36.57 4.71 20.81
CA ASP A 137 37.53 3.65 20.49
C ASP A 137 36.83 2.29 20.30
N PRO A 138 36.86 1.70 19.09
CA PRO A 138 36.28 0.38 18.81
C PRO A 138 36.92 -0.76 19.62
N ASN A 139 38.15 -0.58 20.11
CA ASN A 139 38.85 -1.58 20.93
C ASN A 139 38.49 -1.52 22.43
N SER A 140 37.73 -0.50 22.84
CA SER A 140 37.21 -0.38 24.20
C SER A 140 36.29 -1.56 24.56
N THR A 141 36.09 -1.81 25.86
CA THR A 141 35.16 -2.84 26.32
C THR A 141 33.76 -2.59 25.79
N LEU A 142 33.30 -1.32 25.84
CA LEU A 142 32.01 -0.90 25.31
C LEU A 142 31.89 -1.16 23.80
N GLY A 143 32.90 -0.77 23.02
CA GLY A 143 32.89 -0.98 21.57
C GLY A 143 32.87 -2.46 21.19
N LYS A 144 33.59 -3.31 21.92
CA LYS A 144 33.57 -4.77 21.72
C LYS A 144 32.24 -5.39 22.09
N ASP A 145 31.57 -4.89 23.12
CA ASP A 145 30.28 -5.43 23.56
C ASP A 145 29.17 -5.02 22.59
N ILE A 146 29.13 -3.76 22.15
CA ILE A 146 28.16 -3.24 21.16
C ILE A 146 28.30 -3.96 19.81
N ASN A 147 29.52 -4.23 19.35
CA ASN A 147 29.73 -4.93 18.07
C ASN A 147 29.37 -6.42 18.11
N LYS A 148 29.17 -7.00 19.30
CA LYS A 148 28.74 -8.39 19.47
C LYS A 148 27.23 -8.56 19.68
N THR A 149 26.51 -7.49 19.97
CA THR A 149 25.07 -7.55 20.21
C THR A 149 24.26 -7.45 18.91
N ASN A 150 22.95 -7.67 19.05
CA ASN A 150 21.99 -7.48 17.97
C ASN A 150 21.94 -6.01 17.52
N LEU A 151 21.25 -5.78 16.40
CA LEU A 151 21.10 -4.45 15.83
C LEU A 151 20.50 -3.44 16.81
N PRO A 152 20.99 -2.19 16.81
CA PRO A 152 20.34 -1.09 17.51
C PRO A 152 18.87 -0.93 17.10
N THR A 153 18.00 -0.75 18.08
CA THR A 153 16.58 -0.41 17.84
C THR A 153 16.39 1.10 17.93
N PHE A 154 15.57 1.67 17.04
CA PHE A 154 15.28 3.10 17.06
C PHE A 154 14.10 3.43 17.98
N THR A 155 14.23 4.53 18.71
CA THR A 155 13.18 5.14 19.53
C THR A 155 13.04 6.60 19.14
N ILE A 156 11.80 7.10 19.05
CA ILE A 156 11.51 8.51 18.77
C ILE A 156 10.81 9.10 19.98
N ASP A 157 11.40 10.14 20.53
CA ASP A 157 10.81 10.93 21.61
C ASP A 157 10.32 12.26 21.05
N PHE A 158 9.10 12.62 21.44
CA PHE A 158 8.43 13.87 21.15
C PHE A 158 8.31 14.64 22.45
N SER A 159 8.68 15.91 22.40
CA SER A 159 8.47 16.84 23.50
C SER A 159 7.89 18.14 22.97
N GLU A 160 6.82 18.59 23.61
CA GLU A 160 6.21 19.90 23.36
C GLU A 160 7.24 21.02 23.61
N VAL A 161 7.27 22.04 22.75
CA VAL A 161 8.12 23.22 22.95
C VAL A 161 7.24 24.38 23.39
N LEU A 162 7.28 24.68 24.68
CA LEU A 162 6.50 25.75 25.27
C LEU A 162 7.25 27.09 25.22
N PRO A 163 6.52 28.23 25.19
CA PRO A 163 7.10 29.56 25.37
C PRO A 163 7.90 29.64 26.68
N ALA A 164 8.98 30.42 26.67
CA ALA A 164 9.92 30.52 27.80
C ALA A 164 9.27 31.03 29.12
N ASP A 165 8.10 31.65 29.03
CA ASP A 165 7.30 32.21 30.12
C ASP A 165 6.11 31.33 30.55
N SER A 166 5.95 30.13 29.96
CA SER A 166 4.88 29.21 30.34
C SER A 166 5.15 28.52 31.68
N GLU A 167 4.12 28.43 32.54
CA GLU A 167 4.14 27.62 33.77
C GLU A 167 3.73 26.16 33.53
N GLU A 168 3.35 25.80 32.29
CA GLU A 168 2.94 24.44 31.95
C GLU A 168 4.14 23.49 31.79
N THR A 169 3.93 22.21 32.12
CA THR A 169 4.94 21.18 31.87
C THR A 169 4.83 20.67 30.44
N PRO A 170 5.92 20.63 29.65
CA PRO A 170 5.90 20.11 28.30
C PRO A 170 5.35 18.69 28.25
N LYS A 171 4.36 18.46 27.37
CA LYS A 171 3.88 17.10 27.11
C LYS A 171 4.96 16.30 26.37
N THR A 172 5.04 15.02 26.68
CA THR A 172 6.01 14.12 26.03
C THR A 172 5.34 12.84 25.55
N LYS A 173 5.83 12.30 24.43
CA LYS A 173 5.37 11.02 23.87
C LYS A 173 6.55 10.27 23.28
N SER A 174 6.75 9.02 23.69
CA SER A 174 7.80 8.17 23.15
C SER A 174 7.19 7.03 22.34
N VAL A 175 7.77 6.74 21.19
CA VAL A 175 7.34 5.65 20.30
C VAL A 175 8.56 4.83 19.91
N THR A 176 8.50 3.54 20.22
CA THR A 176 9.47 2.57 19.71
C THR A 176 9.13 2.23 18.27
N ILE A 177 10.14 2.28 17.39
CA ILE A 177 9.94 2.01 15.98
C ILE A 177 10.02 0.51 15.70
N SER A 178 9.19 0.02 14.79
CA SER A 178 9.21 -1.38 14.35
C SER A 178 9.55 -1.49 12.86
N SER A 179 10.20 -2.58 12.48
CA SER A 179 10.54 -2.86 11.08
C SER A 179 9.31 -3.33 10.28
N ILE A 180 9.20 -2.91 9.01
CA ILE A 180 8.16 -3.41 8.11
C ILE A 180 8.71 -4.53 7.25
N ASN A 181 8.25 -5.76 7.52
CA ASN A 181 8.67 -6.97 6.83
C ASN A 181 8.35 -7.03 5.31
N SER A 182 7.84 -5.93 4.75
CA SER A 182 7.34 -5.82 3.38
C SER A 182 8.23 -4.97 2.47
N ILE A 183 9.15 -4.16 3.03
CA ILE A 183 10.06 -3.31 2.24
C ILE A 183 11.48 -3.60 2.67
N LEU A 184 12.28 -4.11 1.74
CA LEU A 184 13.71 -4.28 1.94
C LEU A 184 14.42 -2.94 1.73
N ASP A 185 15.29 -2.60 2.66
CA ASP A 185 16.19 -1.47 2.66
C ASP A 185 17.46 -1.84 1.88
N GLU A 186 17.50 -1.43 0.62
CA GLU A 186 18.61 -1.78 -0.27
C GLU A 186 19.91 -1.03 0.02
N GLY A 187 19.82 0.11 0.70
CA GLY A 187 20.97 0.92 1.07
C GLY A 187 21.57 0.53 2.42
N ALA A 188 20.98 -0.43 3.15
CA ALA A 188 21.49 -0.82 4.45
C ALA A 188 22.81 -1.61 4.36
N ASP A 189 23.76 -1.31 5.24
CA ASP A 189 25.10 -1.91 5.31
C ASP A 189 25.15 -3.22 6.12
N PHE A 190 24.03 -3.91 6.30
CA PHE A 190 23.95 -5.07 7.21
C PHE A 190 23.08 -6.19 6.67
N ASP A 191 23.59 -7.42 6.80
CA ASP A 191 22.89 -8.66 6.47
C ASP A 191 22.36 -9.31 7.75
N THR A 192 21.03 -9.43 7.80
CA THR A 192 20.31 -9.98 8.96
C THR A 192 20.42 -11.49 9.11
N VAL A 193 20.72 -12.22 8.04
CA VAL A 193 20.88 -13.67 8.05
C VAL A 193 22.28 -14.05 8.47
N SER A 194 23.30 -13.42 7.90
CA SER A 194 24.68 -13.67 8.32
C SER A 194 25.03 -12.96 9.63
N GLY A 195 24.28 -11.93 10.02
CA GLY A 195 24.51 -11.12 11.20
C GLY A 195 25.77 -10.26 11.09
N LYS A 196 26.19 -9.92 9.87
CA LYS A 196 27.43 -9.19 9.57
C LYS A 196 27.14 -7.90 8.81
N VAL A 197 28.06 -6.95 9.01
CA VAL A 197 28.15 -5.74 8.18
C VAL A 197 28.65 -6.17 6.80
N LEU A 198 28.00 -5.65 5.77
CA LEU A 198 28.36 -5.90 4.36
C LEU A 198 29.51 -4.97 3.97
N ASP A 199 30.43 -5.47 3.13
CA ASP A 199 31.43 -4.62 2.49
C ASP A 199 30.74 -3.69 1.46
N GLU A 200 31.31 -2.50 1.18
CA GLU A 200 30.70 -1.47 0.29
C GLU A 200 30.28 -1.98 -1.10
N ASP A 201 30.88 -3.08 -1.58
CA ASP A 201 30.63 -3.68 -2.89
C ASP A 201 29.80 -4.98 -2.84
N GLU A 202 29.45 -5.49 -1.65
CA GLU A 202 28.68 -6.73 -1.51
C GLU A 202 27.18 -6.50 -1.75
N THR A 203 26.71 -6.91 -2.92
CA THR A 203 25.29 -6.96 -3.28
C THR A 203 24.78 -8.40 -3.15
N THR A 204 24.61 -8.90 -1.94
CA THR A 204 23.94 -10.19 -1.73
C THR A 204 22.42 -10.01 -1.74
N THR A 205 21.72 -10.91 -2.42
CA THR A 205 20.25 -10.98 -2.46
C THR A 205 19.65 -11.56 -1.18
N GLU A 206 20.48 -12.08 -0.28
CA GLU A 206 20.04 -12.85 0.88
C GLU A 206 19.98 -11.96 2.12
N THR A 207 18.90 -11.18 2.18
CA THR A 207 18.31 -10.52 3.37
C THR A 207 18.92 -9.20 3.84
N ARG A 208 18.66 -8.18 3.02
CA ARG A 208 18.61 -6.76 3.37
C ARG A 208 17.60 -6.50 4.50
N LEU A 209 17.93 -5.54 5.36
CA LEU A 209 17.08 -5.08 6.47
C LEU A 209 15.73 -4.59 5.98
N TYR A 210 14.75 -4.62 6.87
CA TYR A 210 13.44 -4.04 6.59
C TYR A 210 13.44 -2.55 6.92
N VAL A 211 12.81 -1.75 6.06
CA VAL A 211 12.59 -0.32 6.33
C VAL A 211 11.92 -0.16 7.69
N VAL A 212 12.42 0.80 8.47
CA VAL A 212 12.01 1.05 9.84
C VAL A 212 10.89 2.10 9.83
N LEU A 213 9.75 1.78 10.45
CA LEU A 213 8.58 2.67 10.44
C LEU A 213 7.95 2.87 11.80
N GLY A 214 7.72 4.14 12.14
CA GLY A 214 7.14 4.58 13.39
C GLY A 214 5.91 5.43 13.14
N THR A 215 4.90 5.30 13.99
CA THR A 215 3.70 6.14 13.92
C THR A 215 3.48 6.85 15.24
N VAL A 216 3.27 8.16 15.18
CA VAL A 216 2.96 8.96 16.36
C VAL A 216 1.63 9.65 16.14
N ASN A 217 0.63 9.24 16.93
CA ASN A 217 -0.72 9.80 16.88
C ASN A 217 -0.76 11.08 17.72
N MET A 218 -1.23 12.19 17.16
CA MET A 218 -1.49 13.41 17.93
C MET A 218 -2.94 13.38 18.41
N ASP A 219 -3.17 12.73 19.55
CA ASP A 219 -4.50 12.57 20.13
C ASP A 219 -4.99 13.87 20.80
N ASP A 220 -4.05 14.69 21.28
CA ASP A 220 -4.30 15.94 21.99
C ASP A 220 -4.25 17.15 21.04
N LEU A 221 -5.36 17.88 20.97
CA LEU A 221 -5.48 19.11 20.16
C LEU A 221 -4.86 20.35 20.81
N THR A 222 -4.39 20.21 22.05
CA THR A 222 -3.75 21.28 22.85
C THR A 222 -2.24 21.13 22.92
N TRP A 223 -1.64 20.42 21.96
CA TRP A 223 -0.19 20.33 21.79
C TRP A 223 0.32 21.60 21.09
N SER A 224 1.48 22.13 21.52
CA SER A 224 2.09 23.32 20.90
C SER A 224 2.40 23.11 19.42
N GLU A 225 2.39 24.18 18.63
CA GLU A 225 2.72 24.11 17.19
C GLU A 225 4.13 23.54 16.96
N THR A 226 5.11 24.00 17.75
CA THR A 226 6.49 23.50 17.67
C THR A 226 6.69 22.26 18.54
N THR A 227 7.29 21.23 17.96
CA THR A 227 7.61 19.98 18.66
C THR A 227 9.08 19.65 18.50
N LYS A 228 9.73 19.31 19.60
CA LYS A 228 11.08 18.76 19.60
C LYS A 228 11.01 17.26 19.36
N VAL A 229 11.72 16.81 18.33
CA VAL A 229 11.89 15.40 17.99
C VAL A 229 13.30 14.99 18.38
N VAL A 230 13.41 13.83 19.04
CA VAL A 230 14.69 13.21 19.36
C VAL A 230 14.66 11.76 18.89
N ILE A 231 15.56 11.41 17.97
CA ILE A 231 15.72 10.03 17.51
C ILE A 231 16.94 9.43 18.21
N LYS A 232 16.72 8.30 18.86
CA LYS A 232 17.73 7.57 19.62
C LYS A 232 17.90 6.17 19.08
N ALA A 233 19.14 5.69 19.07
CA ALA A 233 19.43 4.27 18.92
C ALA A 233 19.66 3.64 20.29
N LYS A 234 19.11 2.45 20.48
CA LYS A 234 19.21 1.69 21.71
C LYS A 234 19.82 0.32 21.43
N VAL A 235 20.88 -0.04 22.15
CA VAL A 235 21.51 -1.36 22.06
C VAL A 235 21.07 -2.21 23.23
N THR A 236 20.23 -3.21 22.96
CA THR A 236 19.70 -4.08 24.01
C THR A 236 20.79 -5.06 24.48
N GLY A 237 20.96 -5.19 25.81
CA GLY A 237 21.88 -6.15 26.41
C GLY A 237 23.29 -5.63 26.72
N VAL A 238 23.63 -4.42 26.27
CA VAL A 238 24.80 -3.67 26.77
C VAL A 238 24.30 -2.65 27.78
N LYS A 239 24.83 -2.69 29.00
CA LYS A 239 24.36 -1.85 30.11
C LYS A 239 25.27 -0.66 30.36
N ASP A 240 24.68 0.48 30.69
CA ASP A 240 25.37 1.67 31.17
C ASP A 240 25.66 1.59 32.69
N GLU A 241 26.23 2.65 33.26
CA GLU A 241 26.54 2.74 34.69
C GLU A 241 25.30 2.66 35.60
N GLU A 242 24.09 2.88 35.05
CA GLU A 242 22.81 2.83 35.76
C GLU A 242 22.05 1.50 35.54
N ASP A 243 22.70 0.48 34.95
CA ASP A 243 22.10 -0.81 34.58
C ASP A 243 20.96 -0.70 33.54
N LYS A 244 20.95 0.39 32.76
CA LYS A 244 20.02 0.60 31.64
C LYS A 244 20.70 0.24 30.34
N ASP A 245 19.90 -0.13 29.34
CA ASP A 245 20.44 -0.39 28.01
C ASP A 245 21.06 0.89 27.42
N VAL A 246 22.27 0.77 26.87
CA VAL A 246 22.98 1.90 26.31
C VAL A 246 22.16 2.52 25.17
N THR A 247 22.01 3.84 25.25
CA THR A 247 21.22 4.64 24.30
C THR A 247 22.07 5.81 23.82
N ASN A 248 22.05 6.09 22.51
CA ASN A 248 22.70 7.26 21.92
C ASN A 248 21.69 8.12 21.16
N GLU A 249 21.83 9.43 21.26
CA GLU A 249 21.04 10.40 20.50
C GLU A 249 21.67 10.56 19.11
N LEU A 250 20.90 10.25 18.07
CA LEU A 250 21.37 10.33 16.68
C LEU A 250 20.98 11.64 16.01
N LEU A 251 19.84 12.20 16.43
CA LEU A 251 19.30 13.44 15.86
C LEU A 251 18.38 14.10 16.86
N SER A 252 18.48 15.43 17.00
CA SER A 252 17.47 16.25 17.63
C SER A 252 17.20 17.52 16.83
N PHE A 253 15.92 17.79 16.57
CA PHE A 253 15.48 18.98 15.86
C PHE A 253 14.11 19.45 16.37
N GLU A 254 13.78 20.69 16.09
CA GLU A 254 12.46 21.27 16.33
C GLU A 254 11.76 21.46 14.99
N GLN A 255 10.50 21.06 14.92
CA GLN A 255 9.69 21.15 13.73
C GLN A 255 8.28 21.60 14.09
N ASP A 256 7.69 22.42 13.24
CA ASP A 256 6.27 22.75 13.31
C ASP A 256 5.46 21.51 12.91
N PHE A 257 4.78 20.94 13.90
CA PHE A 257 3.89 19.81 13.77
C PHE A 257 2.50 20.22 14.24
N ASP A 258 1.80 20.99 13.41
CA ASP A 258 0.39 21.28 13.66
C ASP A 258 -0.38 19.98 13.94
N VAL A 259 -1.12 19.96 15.03
CA VAL A 259 -1.94 18.82 15.47
C VAL A 259 -3.37 18.90 14.93
N ARG A 260 -3.71 20.01 14.25
CA ARG A 260 -4.98 20.22 13.57
C ARG A 260 -4.84 19.81 12.11
N ALA A 261 -5.81 19.02 11.63
CA ALA A 261 -5.82 18.49 10.27
C ALA A 261 -5.67 19.55 9.15
N GLY A 262 -5.91 20.85 9.44
CA GLY A 262 -5.64 21.93 8.50
C GLY A 262 -6.42 21.80 7.19
N ASP A 263 -5.81 22.29 6.11
CA ASP A 263 -6.25 22.06 4.74
C ASP A 263 -5.71 20.70 4.26
N THR A 264 -6.61 19.82 3.82
CA THR A 264 -6.29 18.46 3.37
C THR A 264 -6.59 18.25 1.88
N ASP A 265 -6.86 19.32 1.13
CA ASP A 265 -7.24 19.24 -0.28
C ASP A 265 -6.13 18.62 -1.17
N GLU A 266 -4.87 18.76 -0.77
CA GLU A 266 -3.71 18.18 -1.48
C GLU A 266 -3.36 16.75 -1.02
N PHE A 267 -4.07 16.21 -0.02
CA PHE A 267 -3.74 14.89 0.52
C PHE A 267 -4.27 13.80 -0.40
N GLU A 268 -3.50 12.71 -0.51
CA GLU A 268 -3.90 11.55 -1.28
C GLU A 268 -4.66 10.55 -0.40
N ALA A 269 -5.67 9.89 -0.99
CA ALA A 269 -6.35 8.77 -0.34
C ALA A 269 -5.40 7.57 -0.19
N SER A 270 -5.32 7.08 1.04
CA SER A 270 -4.75 5.77 1.35
C SER A 270 -5.78 4.69 1.07
N TYR A 271 -5.35 3.58 0.51
CA TYR A 271 -6.24 2.44 0.28
C TYR A 271 -6.43 1.57 1.53
N GLN A 272 -5.90 1.95 2.70
CA GLN A 272 -6.16 1.29 3.99
C GLN A 272 -5.93 -0.24 4.01
N ARG A 273 -4.95 -0.74 3.24
CA ARG A 273 -4.73 -2.17 2.98
C ARG A 273 -5.88 -2.89 2.25
N ASP A 274 -6.85 -2.16 1.70
CA ASP A 274 -7.81 -2.67 0.74
C ASP A 274 -7.27 -2.54 -0.69
N ILE A 275 -6.64 -3.60 -1.15
CA ILE A 275 -6.12 -3.69 -2.52
C ILE A 275 -7.22 -3.59 -3.58
N ARG A 276 -8.51 -3.73 -3.23
CA ARG A 276 -9.58 -3.55 -4.23
C ARG A 276 -9.72 -2.08 -4.63
N GLY A 277 -9.46 -1.17 -3.68
CA GLY A 277 -9.49 0.27 -3.88
C GLY A 277 -8.41 0.78 -4.83
N THR A 278 -7.26 0.08 -4.94
CA THR A 278 -6.10 0.51 -5.74
C THR A 278 -6.29 0.36 -7.26
N GLY A 279 -7.46 -0.11 -7.72
CA GLY A 279 -7.78 -0.26 -9.15
C GLY A 279 -8.02 -1.69 -9.61
N TYR A 280 -8.28 -2.62 -8.68
CA TYR A 280 -8.52 -4.03 -8.97
C TYR A 280 -9.55 -4.27 -10.09
N LEU A 281 -10.69 -3.57 -10.07
CA LEU A 281 -11.73 -3.73 -11.08
C LEU A 281 -11.20 -3.41 -12.49
N GLY A 282 -10.43 -2.32 -12.63
CA GLY A 282 -9.83 -1.94 -13.91
C GLY A 282 -8.84 -2.98 -14.41
N TRP A 283 -8.02 -3.52 -13.50
CA TRP A 283 -7.09 -4.60 -13.79
C TRP A 283 -7.81 -5.87 -14.24
N VAL A 284 -8.86 -6.30 -13.52
CA VAL A 284 -9.67 -7.49 -13.86
C VAL A 284 -10.38 -7.35 -15.20
N ILE A 285 -10.90 -6.15 -15.50
CA ILE A 285 -11.54 -5.88 -16.79
C ILE A 285 -10.54 -6.07 -17.93
N ARG A 286 -9.34 -5.49 -17.80
CA ARG A 286 -8.30 -5.53 -18.82
C ARG A 286 -7.73 -6.93 -19.04
N HIS A 287 -7.49 -7.68 -17.96
CA HIS A 287 -6.84 -8.99 -18.04
C HIS A 287 -7.82 -10.14 -18.33
N TYR A 288 -9.04 -10.09 -17.78
CA TYR A 288 -9.95 -11.24 -17.78
C TYR A 288 -11.32 -10.94 -18.38
N LEU A 289 -12.09 -10.01 -17.80
CA LEU A 289 -13.50 -9.88 -18.15
C LEU A 289 -13.71 -9.46 -19.60
N TRP A 290 -12.83 -8.63 -20.16
CA TRP A 290 -12.90 -8.26 -21.57
C TRP A 290 -12.88 -9.50 -22.48
N TRP A 291 -11.93 -10.41 -22.26
CA TRP A 291 -11.77 -11.63 -23.06
C TRP A 291 -12.88 -12.64 -22.83
N ILE A 292 -13.27 -12.85 -21.57
CA ILE A 292 -14.36 -13.76 -21.21
C ILE A 292 -15.67 -13.30 -21.85
N CYS A 293 -15.96 -11.99 -21.76
CA CYS A 293 -17.15 -11.42 -22.36
C CYS A 293 -17.11 -11.50 -23.89
N LEU A 294 -15.97 -11.19 -24.51
CA LEU A 294 -15.81 -11.27 -25.97
C LEU A 294 -16.03 -12.70 -26.49
N ILE A 295 -15.39 -13.69 -25.86
CA ILE A 295 -15.52 -15.11 -26.25
C ILE A 295 -16.96 -15.58 -26.05
N THR A 296 -17.58 -15.24 -24.92
CA THR A 296 -18.97 -15.61 -24.62
C THR A 296 -19.92 -14.99 -25.64
N PHE A 297 -19.73 -13.71 -25.98
CA PHE A 297 -20.54 -13.02 -26.97
C PHE A 297 -20.43 -13.67 -28.35
N VAL A 298 -19.21 -14.01 -28.80
CA VAL A 298 -19.00 -14.68 -30.09
C VAL A 298 -19.61 -16.09 -30.09
N ALA A 299 -19.35 -16.89 -29.06
CA ALA A 299 -19.84 -18.27 -28.98
C ALA A 299 -21.38 -18.32 -28.98
N ILE A 300 -22.02 -17.48 -28.16
CA ILE A 300 -23.47 -17.44 -28.07
C ILE A 300 -24.07 -16.78 -29.32
N GLY A 301 -23.42 -15.74 -29.86
CA GLY A 301 -23.80 -15.13 -31.13
C GLY A 301 -23.84 -16.15 -32.26
N LEU A 302 -22.84 -17.03 -32.37
CA LEU A 302 -22.81 -18.12 -33.36
C LEU A 302 -23.93 -19.14 -33.14
N ILE A 303 -24.19 -19.53 -31.88
CA ILE A 303 -25.30 -20.45 -31.54
C ILE A 303 -26.63 -19.83 -31.96
N THR A 304 -26.90 -18.59 -31.53
CA THR A 304 -28.15 -17.90 -31.79
C THR A 304 -28.36 -17.60 -33.28
N ALA A 305 -27.28 -17.24 -33.99
CA ALA A 305 -27.30 -17.06 -35.45
C ALA A 305 -27.62 -18.36 -36.19
N SER A 306 -27.10 -19.50 -35.71
CA SER A 306 -27.37 -20.82 -36.30
C SER A 306 -28.86 -21.19 -36.18
N PHE A 307 -29.47 -20.98 -35.00
CA PHE A 307 -30.91 -21.18 -34.81
C PHE A 307 -31.75 -20.25 -35.70
N TYR A 308 -31.35 -18.99 -35.82
CA TYR A 308 -32.03 -18.03 -36.69
C TYR A 308 -31.94 -18.45 -38.17
N GLY A 309 -30.78 -18.97 -38.62
CA GLY A 309 -30.61 -19.51 -39.96
C GLY A 309 -31.54 -20.69 -40.26
N VAL A 310 -31.65 -21.64 -39.33
CA VAL A 310 -32.58 -22.77 -39.44
C VAL A 310 -34.03 -22.28 -39.52
N TYR A 311 -34.43 -21.36 -38.64
CA TYR A 311 -35.78 -20.77 -38.67
C TYR A 311 -36.09 -20.11 -40.02
N LEU A 312 -35.16 -19.31 -40.57
CA LEU A 312 -35.35 -18.69 -41.88
C LEU A 312 -35.52 -19.72 -43.00
N ALA A 313 -34.73 -20.80 -42.96
CA ALA A 313 -34.83 -21.90 -43.93
C ALA A 313 -36.19 -22.61 -43.85
N GLU A 314 -36.69 -22.89 -42.64
CA GLU A 314 -38.01 -23.49 -42.42
C GLU A 314 -39.15 -22.56 -42.88
N GLU A 315 -39.04 -21.26 -42.61
CA GLU A 315 -40.04 -20.29 -43.06
C GLU A 315 -40.07 -20.22 -44.59
N TYR A 316 -38.91 -20.21 -45.24
CA TYR A 316 -38.81 -20.26 -46.71
C TYR A 316 -39.44 -21.53 -47.28
N GLN A 317 -39.10 -22.71 -46.77
CA GLN A 317 -39.69 -23.98 -47.22
C GLN A 317 -41.22 -24.04 -47.01
N SER A 318 -41.70 -23.51 -45.88
CA SER A 318 -43.14 -23.44 -45.58
C SER A 318 -43.89 -22.51 -46.53
N GLN A 319 -43.28 -21.39 -46.92
CA GLN A 319 -43.83 -20.49 -47.94
C GLN A 319 -43.90 -21.16 -49.31
N VAL A 320 -42.81 -21.83 -49.73
CA VAL A 320 -42.78 -22.58 -50.99
C VAL A 320 -43.86 -23.66 -51.01
N LYS A 321 -43.97 -24.48 -49.96
CA LYS A 321 -45.01 -25.52 -49.83
C LYS A 321 -46.44 -24.96 -49.87
N LYS A 322 -46.70 -23.80 -49.25
CA LYS A 322 -48.01 -23.12 -49.32
C LYS A 322 -48.33 -22.64 -50.72
N ASN A 323 -47.36 -22.03 -51.42
CA ASN A 323 -47.53 -21.55 -52.79
C ASN A 323 -47.77 -22.71 -53.77
N THR A 324 -47.11 -23.86 -53.58
CA THR A 324 -47.33 -25.06 -54.40
C THR A 324 -48.73 -25.65 -54.16
N LYS A 325 -49.18 -25.77 -52.90
CA LYS A 325 -50.55 -26.25 -52.59
C LYS A 325 -51.64 -25.31 -53.11
N ALA A 326 -51.39 -23.99 -53.12
CA ALA A 326 -52.32 -23.01 -53.68
C ALA A 326 -52.42 -23.11 -55.22
N LYS A 327 -51.32 -23.45 -55.90
CA LYS A 327 -51.31 -23.70 -57.36
C LYS A 327 -52.03 -25.00 -57.76
N VAL A 328 -52.02 -26.03 -56.91
CA VAL A 328 -52.70 -27.32 -57.20
C VAL A 328 -54.21 -27.27 -56.93
N LYS A 329 -54.70 -26.28 -56.18
CA LYS A 329 -56.13 -26.06 -55.90
C LYS A 329 -56.83 -25.10 -56.88
N LYS A 330 -56.08 -24.48 -57.80
CA LYS A 330 -56.62 -23.79 -58.97
C LYS A 330 -56.57 -24.74 -60.15
#